data_AF-A0A761LW71-F1
#
_entry.id   AF-A0A761LW71-F1
#
_cell.length_a   1.000
_cell.length_b   1.000
_cell.length_c   1.000
_cell.angle_alpha   90.00
_cell.angle_beta   90.00
_cell.angle_gamma   90.00
#
_symmetry.space_group_name_H-M   'P 1'
#
loop_
_entity.id
_entity.type
_entity.pdbx_description
1 polymer ?
#
loop_
_entity_poly.entity_id
_entity_poly.type
_entity_poly.pdbx_seq_one_letter_code
_entity_poly.pdbx_strand_id
1 'polypeptide(L)'
;MRHFKKFTKTTELTPVQQELSENCSVQFIHDESGVDWYVLQKLFQPDTLKIQYEKTGLIIAADKDATKLFPLNCSVVELADTDIPDGFQAGNFTYSNGVIAPVQVDYVALATAERDRRMASVTSK
;
A
#
# COMPACT_ATOMS: atom_id res chain seq x y z
N MET A 1 -17.78 -1.91 -1.75
CA MET A 1 -16.37 -1.51 -1.56
C MET A 1 -15.65 -2.61 -0.79
N ARG A 2 -14.69 -3.30 -1.42
CA ARG A 2 -13.86 -4.31 -0.76
C ARG A 2 -12.69 -3.66 -0.02
N HIS A 3 -12.44 -4.07 1.22
CA HIS A 3 -11.30 -3.59 2.01
C HIS A 3 -10.67 -4.76 2.75
N PHE A 4 -9.46 -5.13 2.37
CA PHE A 4 -8.68 -6.20 2.98
C PHE A 4 -7.46 -5.59 3.67
N LYS A 5 -7.22 -5.96 4.93
CA LYS A 5 -6.28 -5.23 5.80
C LYS A 5 -5.17 -6.14 6.30
N LYS A 6 -4.02 -5.51 6.57
CA LYS A 6 -2.87 -6.08 7.28
C LYS A 6 -2.41 -7.42 6.71
N PHE A 7 -2.12 -7.43 5.42
CA PHE A 7 -1.60 -8.62 4.78
C PHE A 7 -0.25 -9.03 5.38
N THR A 8 -0.12 -10.30 5.74
CA THR A 8 1.11 -10.89 6.25
C THR A 8 1.48 -12.13 5.46
N LYS A 9 2.76 -12.52 5.51
CA LYS A 9 3.22 -13.76 4.89
C LYS A 9 2.50 -14.97 5.51
N THR A 10 1.95 -15.83 4.66
CA THR A 10 1.37 -17.10 5.09
C THR A 10 2.50 -18.06 5.50
N THR A 11 2.44 -18.56 6.74
CA THR A 11 3.43 -19.51 7.28
C THR A 11 2.99 -20.96 7.11
N GLU A 12 1.70 -21.24 7.21
CA GLU A 12 1.12 -22.57 7.05
C GLU A 12 0.51 -22.69 5.66
N LEU A 13 1.22 -23.39 4.76
CA LEU A 13 0.79 -23.56 3.37
C LEU A 13 0.03 -24.89 3.21
N THR A 14 -1.01 -24.86 2.37
CA THR A 14 -1.61 -26.10 1.85
C THR A 14 -0.60 -26.86 0.98
N PRO A 15 -0.77 -28.18 0.74
CA PRO A 15 0.15 -28.94 -0.10
C PRO A 15 0.37 -28.33 -1.49
N VAL A 16 -0.70 -27.81 -2.11
CA VAL A 16 -0.64 -27.15 -3.42
C VAL A 16 0.15 -25.84 -3.36
N GLN A 17 -0.07 -25.02 -2.31
CA GLN A 17 0.69 -23.78 -2.13
C GLN A 17 2.16 -24.07 -1.83
N GLN A 18 2.45 -25.12 -1.08
CA GLN A 18 3.83 -25.54 -0.80
C GLN A 18 4.55 -25.92 -2.10
N GLU A 19 3.92 -26.74 -2.94
CA GLU A 19 4.47 -27.11 -4.25
C GLU A 19 4.76 -25.88 -5.14
N LEU A 20 3.82 -24.93 -5.21
CA LEU A 20 3.99 -23.68 -5.96
C LEU A 20 5.08 -22.78 -5.38
N SER A 21 5.22 -22.73 -4.05
CA SER A 21 6.28 -21.98 -3.38
C SER A 21 7.65 -22.58 -3.70
N GLU A 22 7.80 -23.89 -3.66
CA GLU A 22 9.07 -24.59 -3.87
C GLU A 22 9.49 -24.59 -5.34
N ASN A 23 8.55 -24.89 -6.25
CA ASN A 23 8.85 -25.09 -7.68
C ASN A 23 8.77 -23.79 -8.50
N CYS A 24 7.97 -22.82 -8.06
CA CYS A 24 7.71 -21.59 -8.81
C CYS A 24 8.05 -20.31 -8.04
N SER A 25 8.62 -20.42 -6.83
CA SER A 25 8.97 -19.28 -5.97
C SER A 25 7.78 -18.36 -5.66
N VAL A 26 6.56 -18.92 -5.63
CA VAL A 26 5.35 -18.16 -5.33
C VAL A 26 5.28 -17.86 -3.84
N GLN A 27 5.18 -16.57 -3.50
CA GLN A 27 4.93 -16.15 -2.12
C GLN A 27 3.42 -16.00 -1.88
N PHE A 28 2.95 -16.60 -0.79
CA PHE A 28 1.58 -16.49 -0.32
C PHE A 28 1.49 -15.52 0.86
N ILE A 29 0.43 -14.71 0.84
CA ILE A 29 0.10 -13.74 1.88
C ILE A 29 -1.41 -13.80 2.13
N HIS A 30 -1.83 -13.54 3.36
CA HIS A 30 -3.24 -13.52 3.76
C HIS A 30 -3.59 -12.24 4.48
N ASP A 31 -4.86 -11.83 4.42
CA ASP A 31 -5.37 -10.67 5.15
C ASP A 31 -5.55 -10.97 6.66
N GLU A 32 -6.04 -9.99 7.42
CA GLU A 32 -6.31 -10.14 8.86
C GLU A 32 -7.37 -11.20 9.20
N SER A 33 -8.17 -11.64 8.22
CA SER A 33 -9.15 -12.73 8.37
C SER A 33 -8.57 -14.10 7.99
N GLY A 34 -7.29 -14.16 7.59
CA GLY A 34 -6.64 -15.40 7.17
C GLY A 34 -6.95 -15.82 5.73
N VAL A 35 -7.52 -14.93 4.91
CA VAL A 35 -7.88 -15.27 3.53
C VAL A 35 -6.74 -14.92 2.57
N ASP A 36 -6.36 -15.87 1.74
CA ASP A 36 -5.27 -15.76 0.78
C ASP A 36 -5.50 -14.64 -0.27
N TRP A 37 -4.46 -13.87 -0.56
CA TRP A 37 -4.51 -12.76 -1.52
C TRP A 37 -5.01 -13.16 -2.91
N TYR A 38 -4.55 -14.29 -3.45
CA TYR A 38 -4.96 -14.75 -4.78
C TYR A 38 -6.44 -15.18 -4.82
N VAL A 39 -7.01 -15.56 -3.68
CA VAL A 39 -8.46 -15.78 -3.53
C VAL A 39 -9.19 -14.43 -3.48
N LEU A 40 -8.70 -13.49 -2.68
CA LEU A 40 -9.32 -12.17 -2.50
C LEU A 40 -9.33 -11.31 -3.76
N GLN A 41 -8.35 -11.47 -4.67
CA GLN A 41 -8.31 -10.78 -5.96
C GLN A 41 -9.61 -10.92 -6.75
N LYS A 42 -10.26 -12.10 -6.67
CA LYS A 42 -11.50 -12.42 -7.39
C LYS A 42 -12.73 -11.72 -6.83
N LEU A 43 -12.63 -11.13 -5.63
CA LEU A 43 -13.75 -10.46 -4.96
C LEU A 43 -13.88 -8.98 -5.32
N PHE A 44 -12.88 -8.42 -6.01
CA PHE A 44 -12.89 -7.06 -6.52
C PHE A 44 -13.68 -6.93 -7.82
N GLN A 45 -14.28 -5.76 -8.05
CA GLN A 45 -14.92 -5.45 -9.33
C GLN A 45 -13.85 -5.18 -10.40
N PRO A 46 -14.04 -5.57 -11.67
CA PRO A 46 -13.00 -5.41 -12.70
C PRO A 46 -12.53 -3.97 -12.94
N ASP A 47 -13.44 -2.99 -12.99
CA ASP A 47 -13.14 -1.64 -13.49
C ASP A 47 -12.88 -0.58 -12.40
N THR A 48 -12.93 -0.98 -11.12
CA THR A 48 -12.68 -0.11 -9.96
C THR A 48 -11.19 0.06 -9.69
N LEU A 49 -10.77 1.21 -9.17
CA LEU A 49 -9.40 1.40 -8.72
C LEU A 49 -9.16 0.66 -7.39
N LYS A 50 -8.03 -0.03 -7.25
CA LYS A 50 -7.58 -0.61 -5.97
C LYS A 50 -6.32 0.12 -5.57
N ILE A 51 -6.27 0.56 -4.33
CA ILE A 51 -5.08 1.19 -3.76
C ILE A 51 -4.45 0.25 -2.73
N GLN A 52 -3.14 0.10 -2.83
CA GLN A 52 -2.30 -0.53 -1.81
C GLN A 52 -1.67 0.56 -0.97
N TYR A 53 -1.91 0.51 0.35
CA TYR A 53 -1.39 1.50 1.28
C TYR A 53 -0.71 0.84 2.48
N GLU A 54 0.37 1.45 2.95
CA GLU A 54 1.13 0.97 4.10
C GLU A 54 0.51 1.44 5.43
N LYS A 55 1.10 1.02 6.56
CA LYS A 55 0.56 1.30 7.90
C LYS A 55 0.38 2.78 8.23
N THR A 56 1.18 3.66 7.63
CA THR A 56 1.08 5.13 7.81
C THR A 56 -0.12 5.74 7.08
N GLY A 57 -0.76 4.97 6.20
CA GLY A 57 -1.78 5.44 5.28
C GLY A 57 -1.21 5.83 3.91
N LEU A 58 0.11 5.94 3.73
CA LEU A 58 0.69 6.28 2.43
C LEU A 58 0.29 5.26 1.37
N ILE A 59 -0.26 5.74 0.25
CA ILE A 59 -0.63 4.91 -0.88
C ILE A 59 0.62 4.70 -1.72
N ILE A 60 1.10 3.46 -1.79
CA ILE A 60 2.37 3.12 -2.45
C ILE A 60 2.18 2.50 -3.84
N ALA A 61 1.00 1.95 -4.13
CA ALA A 61 0.65 1.46 -5.45
C ALA A 61 -0.87 1.56 -5.67
N ALA A 62 -1.26 1.66 -6.93
CA ALA A 62 -2.67 1.64 -7.34
C ALA A 62 -2.80 1.07 -8.75
N ASP A 63 -3.77 0.19 -8.97
CA ASP A 63 -4.12 -0.29 -10.31
C ASP A 63 -5.59 -0.75 -10.32
N LYS A 64 -6.20 -0.79 -11.51
CA LYS A 64 -7.52 -1.40 -11.69
C LYS A 64 -7.42 -2.93 -11.70
N ASP A 65 -6.29 -3.46 -12.15
CA ASP A 65 -6.00 -4.88 -12.12
C ASP A 65 -5.35 -5.25 -10.78
N ALA A 66 -6.10 -5.96 -9.92
CA ALA A 66 -5.61 -6.40 -8.61
C ALA A 66 -4.40 -7.34 -8.72
N THR A 67 -4.20 -8.04 -9.84
CA THR A 67 -3.06 -8.95 -10.03
C THR A 67 -1.72 -8.23 -10.10
N LYS A 68 -1.73 -6.92 -10.38
CA LYS A 68 -0.52 -6.08 -10.39
C LYS A 68 -0.12 -5.54 -9.01
N LEU A 69 -0.91 -5.85 -7.98
CA LEU A 69 -0.62 -5.47 -6.60
C LEU A 69 -0.09 -6.69 -5.82
N PHE A 70 0.82 -6.42 -4.89
CA PHE A 70 1.34 -7.42 -3.96
C PHE A 70 1.43 -6.79 -2.56
N PRO A 71 0.35 -6.84 -1.78
CA PRO A 71 0.21 -6.03 -0.57
C PRO A 71 0.92 -6.59 0.67
N LEU A 72 2.10 -7.19 0.57
CA LEU A 72 2.83 -7.66 1.74
C LEU A 72 3.05 -6.51 2.76
N ASN A 73 2.65 -6.73 4.02
CA ASN A 73 2.66 -5.76 5.11
C ASN A 73 1.81 -4.50 4.89
N CYS A 74 0.93 -4.54 3.88
CA CYS A 74 0.07 -3.44 3.48
C CYS A 74 -1.41 -3.81 3.64
N SER A 75 -2.28 -2.90 3.22
CA SER A 75 -3.72 -3.13 3.07
C SER A 75 -4.14 -2.73 1.65
N VAL A 76 -5.24 -3.31 1.17
CA VAL A 76 -5.82 -2.99 -0.14
C VAL A 76 -7.27 -2.58 0.04
N VAL A 77 -7.66 -1.46 -0.55
CA VAL A 77 -9.05 -1.03 -0.61
C VAL A 77 -9.44 -0.70 -2.05
N GLU A 78 -10.62 -1.13 -2.42
CA GLU A 78 -11.31 -0.76 -3.66
C GLU A 78 -11.94 0.62 -3.50
N LEU A 79 -11.94 1.42 -4.55
CA LEU A 79 -12.52 2.76 -4.55
C LEU A 79 -13.56 2.89 -5.66
N ALA A 80 -14.62 3.64 -5.40
CA ALA A 80 -15.49 4.13 -6.47
C ALA A 80 -14.81 5.29 -7.19
N ASP A 81 -15.10 5.47 -8.48
CA ASP A 81 -14.50 6.56 -9.27
C ASP A 81 -14.79 7.95 -8.68
N THR A 82 -15.91 8.11 -7.97
CA THR A 82 -16.28 9.35 -7.27
C THR A 82 -15.41 9.68 -6.06
N ASP A 83 -14.68 8.69 -5.53
CA ASP A 83 -13.86 8.84 -4.33
C ASP A 83 -12.38 9.13 -4.68
N ILE A 84 -12.05 9.15 -5.97
CA ILE A 84 -10.69 9.40 -6.47
C ILE A 84 -10.51 10.90 -6.68
N PRO A 85 -9.59 11.56 -5.95
CA PRO A 85 -9.34 12.98 -6.13
C PRO A 85 -8.66 13.28 -7.47
N ASP A 86 -8.90 14.48 -8.00
CA ASP A 86 -8.22 14.97 -9.21
C ASP A 86 -6.70 14.96 -9.03
N GLY A 87 -5.98 14.52 -10.06
CA GLY A 87 -4.52 14.43 -10.03
C GLY A 87 -3.98 13.34 -9.10
N PHE A 88 -4.81 12.37 -8.70
CA PHE A 88 -4.37 11.22 -7.89
C PHE A 88 -3.13 10.54 -8.47
N GLN A 89 -2.11 10.36 -7.62
CA GLN A 89 -0.88 9.63 -7.95
C GLN A 89 -0.37 8.91 -6.70
N ALA A 90 -0.11 7.61 -6.81
CA ALA A 90 0.53 6.85 -5.73
C ALA A 90 1.87 7.50 -5.32
N GLY A 91 2.15 7.54 -4.02
CA GLY A 91 3.28 8.25 -3.41
C GLY A 91 2.96 9.67 -2.96
N ASN A 92 1.94 10.32 -3.54
CA ASN A 92 1.57 11.70 -3.21
C ASN A 92 0.34 11.81 -2.30
N PHE A 93 -0.35 10.70 -2.05
CA PHE A 93 -1.60 10.66 -1.30
C PHE A 93 -1.57 9.62 -0.18
N THR A 94 -2.32 9.89 0.89
CA THR A 94 -2.60 8.97 1.98
C THR A 94 -4.07 8.55 1.95
N TYR A 95 -4.35 7.35 2.45
CA TYR A 95 -5.68 6.83 2.70
C TYR A 95 -5.90 6.65 4.20
N SER A 96 -6.99 7.23 4.72
CA SER A 96 -7.41 7.06 6.10
C SER A 96 -8.93 7.09 6.21
N ASN A 97 -9.52 6.04 6.77
CA ASN A 97 -10.96 5.94 7.06
C ASN A 97 -11.88 6.30 5.88
N GLY A 98 -11.56 5.85 4.66
CA GLY A 98 -12.35 6.13 3.46
C GLY A 98 -12.00 7.44 2.75
N VAL A 99 -11.07 8.23 3.29
CA VAL A 99 -10.66 9.51 2.72
C VAL A 99 -9.28 9.39 2.10
N ILE A 100 -9.13 9.91 0.88
CA ILE A 100 -7.84 10.06 0.20
C ILE A 100 -7.46 11.54 0.25
N ALA A 101 -6.28 11.85 0.80
CA ALA A 101 -5.80 13.21 0.94
C ALA A 101 -4.34 13.33 0.49
N PRO A 102 -3.90 14.48 -0.04
CA PRO A 102 -2.50 14.70 -0.34
C PRO A 102 -1.63 14.53 0.90
N VAL A 103 -0.46 13.92 0.74
CA VAL A 103 0.58 13.86 1.78
C VAL A 103 0.86 15.29 2.25
N GLN A 104 0.68 15.53 3.54
CA GLN A 104 0.94 16.83 4.12
C GLN A 104 2.45 17.01 4.30
N VAL A 105 3.01 18.00 3.61
CA VAL A 105 4.42 18.37 3.73
C VAL A 105 4.56 19.51 4.73
N ASP A 106 5.26 19.28 5.83
CA ASP A 106 5.64 20.34 6.76
C ASP A 106 6.85 21.11 6.21
N TYR A 107 6.58 22.07 5.33
CA TYR A 107 7.61 22.92 4.72
C TYR A 107 8.40 23.73 5.76
N VAL A 108 7.80 24.05 6.90
CA VAL A 108 8.47 24.81 7.96
C VAL A 108 9.51 23.94 8.64
N ALA A 109 9.15 22.70 9.00
CA ALA A 109 10.09 21.74 9.56
C ALA A 109 11.23 21.42 8.58
N LEU A 110 10.92 21.20 7.30
CA LEU A 110 11.94 20.94 6.28
C LEU A 110 12.89 22.13 6.09
N ALA A 111 12.37 23.35 6.01
CA ALA A 111 13.18 24.55 5.88
C ALA A 111 14.06 24.78 7.12
N THR A 112 13.53 24.50 8.31
CA THR A 112 14.27 24.60 9.58
C THR A 112 15.41 23.58 9.64
N ALA A 113 15.14 22.32 9.30
CA ALA A 113 16.15 21.27 9.28
C ALA A 113 17.28 21.56 8.27
N GLU A 114 16.94 22.06 7.07
CA GLU A 114 17.95 22.43 6.08
C GLU A 114 18.76 23.66 6.49
N ARG A 115 18.13 24.66 7.13
CA ARG A 115 18.85 25.80 7.72
C ARG A 115 19.88 25.33 8.74
N ASP A 116 19.47 24.46 9.66
CA ASP A 116 20.32 23.99 10.76
C ASP A 116 21.45 23.09 10.24
N ARG A 117 21.17 22.23 9.25
CA ARG A 117 22.18 21.43 8.53
C ARG A 117 23.26 22.32 7.90
N ARG A 118 22.86 23.40 7.23
CA ARG A 118 23.79 24.36 6.62
C ARG A 118 24.62 25.10 7.67
N MET A 119 24.00 25.55 8.76
CA MET A 119 24.71 26.19 9.88
C MET A 119 25.77 25.27 10.51
N ALA A 120 25.42 24.00 10.74
CA ALA A 120 26.36 23.02 11.29
C ALA A 120 27.55 22.79 10.35
N SER A 121 27.32 22.70 9.04
CA SER A 121 28.39 22.47 8.06
C SER A 121 29.44 23.60 7.99
N VAL A 122 29.04 24.84 8.30
CA VAL A 122 29.95 26.00 8.30
C VAL A 122 30.65 26.19 9.64
N THR A 123 30.01 25.80 10.74
CA THR A 123 30.52 26.00 12.11
C THR A 123 31.55 24.93 12.52
N SER A 124 31.65 23.83 11.80
CA SER A 124 32.53 22.69 12.15
C SER A 124 33.99 22.82 11.67
N LYS A 125 34.52 24.05 11.51
CA LYS A 125 35.91 24.35 11.09
C LYS A 125 36.73 24.97 12.20
#